data_AF-A0A7X7RV58-F1
#
_entry.id   AF-A0A7X7RV58-F1
#
_cell.length_a   1.000
_cell.length_b   1.000
_cell.length_c   1.000
_cell.angle_alpha   90.00
_cell.angle_beta   90.00
_cell.angle_gamma   90.00
#
_symmetry.space_group_name_H-M   'P 1'
#
loop_
_entity.id
_entity.type
_entity.pdbx_description
1 polymer ?
#
loop_
_entity_poly.entity_id
_entity_poly.type
_entity_poly.pdbx_seq_one_letter_code
_entity_poly.pdbx_strand_id
1 'polypeptide(L)'
;MKKKIQIILVVCGVLIATFLLNFLTSMKSPSEKMQELISQHRGVIILVKSGTEQDKIFLDALKKIRPELKGKAGIIITNRSSGFLNEKEEPPLMIILDAHGNLLNKFSKTIDERLLMESVYAIVTHSH
;
A
#
# COMPACT_ATOMS: atom_id res chain seq x y z
N MET A 1 -22.16 -37.82 30.38
CA MET A 1 -22.29 -37.05 29.11
C MET A 1 -21.80 -35.60 29.21
N LYS A 2 -22.02 -34.88 30.32
CA LYS A 2 -21.61 -33.46 30.49
C LYS A 2 -20.11 -33.16 30.26
N LYS A 3 -19.20 -34.03 30.75
CA LYS A 3 -17.73 -33.86 30.57
C LYS A 3 -17.25 -33.95 29.11
N LYS A 4 -17.89 -34.75 28.25
CA LYS A 4 -17.47 -34.90 26.84
C LYS A 4 -17.76 -33.63 26.02
N ILE A 5 -18.87 -32.96 26.31
CA ILE A 5 -19.27 -31.71 25.64
C ILE A 5 -18.34 -30.55 26.03
N GLN A 6 -17.93 -30.47 27.29
CA GLN A 6 -16.95 -29.48 27.74
C GLN A 6 -15.60 -29.62 27.04
N ILE A 7 -15.10 -30.85 26.85
CA ILE A 7 -13.82 -31.09 26.16
C ILE A 7 -13.91 -30.63 24.69
N ILE A 8 -15.01 -30.94 24.00
CA ILE A 8 -15.21 -30.51 22.60
C ILE A 8 -15.24 -28.98 22.49
N LEU A 9 -15.92 -28.30 23.41
CA LEU A 9 -15.96 -26.82 23.44
C LEU A 9 -14.58 -26.20 23.66
N VAL A 10 -13.76 -26.78 24.55
CA VAL A 10 -12.39 -26.32 24.80
C VAL A 10 -11.51 -26.52 23.56
N VAL A 11 -11.60 -27.69 22.91
CA VAL A 11 -10.83 -27.97 21.69
C VAL A 11 -11.22 -27.04 20.55
N CYS A 12 -12.52 -26.81 20.33
CA CYS A 12 -13.00 -25.83 19.34
C CYS A 12 -12.51 -24.42 19.65
N GLY A 13 -12.52 -23.99 20.92
CA GLY A 13 -12.01 -22.69 21.34
C GLY A 13 -10.51 -22.52 21.04
N VAL A 14 -9.69 -23.54 21.31
CA VAL A 14 -8.25 -23.53 21.02
C VAL A 14 -7.98 -23.51 19.51
N LEU A 15 -8.75 -24.25 18.72
CA LEU A 15 -8.63 -24.25 17.26
C LEU A 15 -8.99 -22.88 16.64
N ILE A 16 -10.05 -22.24 17.14
CA ILE A 16 -10.44 -20.90 16.67
C ILE A 16 -9.39 -19.87 17.08
N ALA A 17 -8.87 -19.94 18.31
CA ALA A 17 -7.83 -19.03 18.79
C ALA A 17 -6.54 -19.16 17.98
N THR A 18 -6.10 -20.38 17.68
CA THR A 18 -4.91 -20.63 16.84
C THR A 18 -5.12 -20.20 15.40
N PHE A 19 -6.31 -20.41 14.83
CA PHE A 19 -6.65 -19.91 13.50
C PHE A 19 -6.62 -18.37 13.43
N LEU A 20 -7.22 -17.70 14.42
CA LEU A 20 -7.19 -16.23 14.52
C LEU A 20 -5.77 -15.71 14.73
N LEU A 21 -4.96 -16.39 15.56
CA LEU A 21 -3.56 -16.03 15.78
C LEU A 21 -2.76 -16.13 14.47
N ASN A 22 -2.92 -17.23 13.72
CA ASN A 22 -2.29 -17.42 12.42
C ASN A 22 -2.79 -16.43 11.36
N PHE A 23 -4.06 -16.03 11.41
CA PHE A 23 -4.62 -15.02 10.51
C PHE A 23 -4.04 -13.64 10.81
N LEU A 24 -3.89 -13.27 12.09
CA LEU A 24 -3.28 -12.02 12.52
C LEU A 24 -1.79 -11.97 12.18
N THR A 25 -1.05 -13.07 12.34
CA THR A 25 0.37 -13.14 11.97
C THR A 25 0.59 -13.24 10.46
N SER A 26 -0.42 -13.62 9.68
CA SER A 26 -0.37 -13.65 8.21
C SER A 26 -0.57 -12.27 7.56
N MET A 27 -0.95 -11.24 8.31
CA MET A 27 -1.03 -9.88 7.76
C MET A 27 0.37 -9.30 7.61
N LYS A 28 0.91 -9.37 6.38
CA LYS A 28 2.17 -8.70 6.00
C LYS A 28 2.12 -7.23 6.41
N SER A 29 3.18 -6.78 7.06
CA SER A 29 3.34 -5.39 7.44
C SER A 29 3.41 -4.49 6.19
N PRO A 30 3.10 -3.18 6.33
CA PRO A 30 3.20 -2.23 5.23
C PRO A 30 4.59 -2.19 4.58
N SER A 31 5.64 -2.32 5.39
CA SER A 31 7.03 -2.38 4.95
C SER A 31 7.33 -3.64 4.13
N GLU A 32 6.85 -4.82 4.53
CA GLU A 32 7.03 -6.06 3.77
C GLU A 32 6.30 -6.01 2.42
N LYS A 33 5.08 -5.47 2.41
CA LYS A 33 4.30 -5.29 1.17
C LYS A 33 4.98 -4.31 0.20
N MET A 34 5.61 -3.27 0.74
CA MET A 34 6.38 -2.32 -0.05
C MET A 34 7.65 -2.97 -0.62
N GLN A 35 8.41 -3.70 0.20
CA GLN A 35 9.62 -4.41 -0.24
C GLN A 35 9.33 -5.46 -1.30
N GLU A 36 8.21 -6.19 -1.18
CA GLU A 36 7.76 -7.14 -2.19
C GLU A 36 7.43 -6.45 -3.53
N LEU A 37 6.79 -5.28 -3.49
CA LEU A 37 6.49 -4.54 -4.71
C LEU A 37 7.74 -3.92 -5.34
N ILE A 38 8.66 -3.42 -4.53
CA ILE A 38 9.96 -2.90 -4.98
C ILE A 38 10.79 -4.03 -5.62
N SER A 39 10.75 -5.25 -5.11
CA SER A 39 11.51 -6.37 -5.70
C SER A 39 10.94 -6.87 -7.04
N GLN A 40 9.67 -6.57 -7.33
CA GLN A 40 8.97 -6.99 -8.55
C GLN A 40 8.84 -5.89 -9.61
N HIS A 41 9.06 -4.63 -9.24
CA HIS A 41 8.79 -3.48 -10.08
C HIS A 41 9.94 -2.48 -10.05
N ARG A 42 10.04 -1.64 -11.07
CA ARG A 42 11.04 -0.55 -11.19
C ARG A 42 10.71 0.67 -10.32
N GLY A 43 9.58 0.64 -9.61
CA GLY A 43 9.13 1.70 -8.74
C GLY A 43 7.79 1.37 -8.12
N VAL A 44 7.41 2.14 -7.11
CA VAL A 44 6.14 1.96 -6.40
C VAL A 44 5.47 3.31 -6.21
N ILE A 45 4.19 3.39 -6.55
CA ILE A 45 3.35 4.55 -6.27
C ILE A 45 2.36 4.17 -5.19
N ILE A 46 2.35 4.94 -4.10
CA ILE A 46 1.46 4.74 -2.95
C ILE A 46 0.53 5.94 -2.86
N LEU A 47 -0.78 5.71 -3.01
CA LEU A 47 -1.81 6.71 -2.74
C LEU A 47 -2.49 6.37 -1.41
N VAL A 48 -2.30 7.22 -0.41
CA VAL A 48 -3.03 7.21 0.85
C VAL A 48 -4.22 8.15 0.75
N LYS A 49 -5.42 7.59 0.74
CA LYS A 49 -6.70 8.31 0.62
C LYS A 49 -7.12 8.98 1.92
N SER A 50 -7.78 10.13 1.78
CA SER A 50 -8.42 10.86 2.88
C SER A 50 -9.85 10.40 3.16
N GLY A 51 -10.51 9.79 2.17
CA GLY A 51 -11.94 9.50 2.23
C GLY A 51 -12.82 10.71 1.88
N THR A 52 -12.23 11.76 1.29
CA THR A 52 -12.95 12.98 0.87
C THR A 52 -12.90 13.15 -0.65
N GLU A 53 -13.66 14.11 -1.18
CA GLU A 53 -13.66 14.46 -2.62
C GLU A 53 -12.28 14.88 -3.15
N GLN A 54 -11.36 15.30 -2.28
CA GLN A 54 -9.99 15.64 -2.69
C GLN A 54 -9.22 14.44 -3.24
N ASP A 55 -9.61 13.21 -2.86
CA ASP A 55 -9.01 11.98 -3.40
C ASP A 55 -9.20 11.87 -4.91
N LYS A 56 -10.25 12.49 -5.47
CA LYS A 56 -10.59 12.42 -6.89
C LYS A 56 -9.46 12.95 -7.78
N ILE A 57 -8.83 14.05 -7.39
CA ILE A 57 -7.71 14.67 -8.13
C ILE A 57 -6.56 13.67 -8.25
N PHE A 58 -6.24 12.97 -7.16
CA PHE A 58 -5.17 11.98 -7.10
C PHE A 58 -5.50 10.71 -7.87
N LEU A 59 -6.75 10.26 -7.80
CA LEU A 59 -7.24 9.10 -8.56
C LEU A 59 -7.25 9.37 -10.06
N ASP A 60 -7.63 10.58 -10.48
CA ASP A 60 -7.63 10.95 -11.89
C ASP A 60 -6.21 11.11 -12.43
N ALA A 61 -5.29 11.69 -11.65
CA ALA A 61 -3.86 11.70 -11.98
C ALA A 61 -3.29 10.28 -12.13
N LEU A 62 -3.61 9.37 -11.20
CA LEU A 62 -3.22 7.96 -11.31
C LEU A 62 -3.76 7.31 -12.59
N LYS A 63 -5.03 7.56 -12.95
CA LYS A 63 -5.62 7.02 -14.18
C LYS A 63 -4.87 7.51 -15.42
N LYS A 64 -4.46 8.78 -15.46
CA LYS A 64 -3.69 9.36 -16.57
C LYS A 64 -2.34 8.67 -16.76
N ILE A 65 -1.60 8.43 -15.67
CA ILE A 65 -0.23 7.87 -15.74
C ILE A 65 -0.18 6.33 -15.79
N ARG A 66 -1.27 5.65 -15.40
CA ARG A 66 -1.34 4.18 -15.34
C ARG A 66 -0.91 3.46 -16.63
N PRO A 67 -1.25 3.93 -17.85
CA PRO A 67 -0.80 3.28 -19.09
C PRO A 67 0.73 3.21 -19.22
N GLU A 68 1.45 4.25 -18.78
CA GLU A 68 2.91 4.33 -18.89
C GLU A 68 3.62 3.40 -17.88
N LEU A 69 2.99 3.20 -16.72
CA LEU A 69 3.49 2.42 -15.60
C LEU A 69 3.19 0.92 -15.68
N LYS A 70 2.36 0.49 -16.65
CA LYS A 70 1.87 -0.90 -16.73
C LYS A 70 3.04 -1.89 -16.80
N GLY A 71 3.13 -2.77 -15.79
CA GLY A 71 4.20 -3.78 -15.67
C GLY A 71 5.56 -3.22 -15.28
N LYS A 72 5.68 -1.90 -15.05
CA LYS A 72 6.91 -1.22 -14.65
C LYS A 72 6.86 -0.76 -13.20
N ALA A 73 5.70 -0.33 -12.71
CA ALA A 73 5.54 0.14 -11.33
C ALA A 73 4.39 -0.58 -10.61
N GLY A 74 4.58 -0.84 -9.33
CA GLY A 74 3.51 -1.27 -8.43
C GLY A 74 2.68 -0.06 -8.00
N ILE A 75 1.35 -0.22 -7.92
CA ILE A 75 0.46 0.83 -7.43
C ILE A 75 -0.28 0.31 -6.19
N ILE A 76 -0.13 1.01 -5.07
CA ILE A 76 -0.85 0.74 -3.82
C ILE A 76 -1.83 1.88 -3.59
N ILE A 77 -3.12 1.55 -3.44
CA ILE A 77 -4.14 2.51 -3.00
C ILE A 77 -4.63 2.05 -1.64
N THR A 78 -4.55 2.94 -0.66
CA THR A 78 -4.75 2.61 0.75
C THR A 78 -5.38 3.76 1.53
N ASN A 79 -5.60 3.60 2.82
CA ASN A 79 -6.13 4.60 3.74
C ASN A 79 -5.13 4.91 4.87
N ARG A 80 -5.44 5.88 5.73
CA ARG A 80 -4.56 6.31 6.83
C ARG A 80 -4.13 5.16 7.77
N SER A 81 -4.99 4.19 8.03
CA SER A 81 -4.71 3.06 8.94
C SER A 81 -3.64 2.08 8.45
N SER A 82 -3.14 2.26 7.23
CA SER A 82 -2.15 1.37 6.63
C SER A 82 -0.70 1.63 7.03
N GLY A 83 -0.42 2.63 7.88
CA GLY A 83 0.94 2.85 8.41
C GLY A 83 1.97 3.40 7.41
N PHE A 84 1.56 3.76 6.19
CA PHE A 84 2.43 4.43 5.20
C PHE A 84 2.60 5.94 5.44
N LEU A 85 1.90 6.50 6.43
CA LEU A 85 1.99 7.91 6.79
C LEU A 85 2.77 8.10 8.08
N ASN A 86 3.66 9.09 8.08
CA ASN A 86 4.21 9.63 9.32
C ASN A 86 3.12 10.40 10.09
N GLU A 87 3.25 10.51 11.42
CA GLU A 87 2.24 11.14 12.29
C GLU A 87 1.85 12.57 11.89
N LYS A 88 2.78 13.31 11.26
CA LYS A 88 2.59 14.70 10.84
C LYS A 88 1.95 14.87 9.47
N GLU A 89 1.65 13.77 8.77
CA GLU A 89 1.20 13.81 7.39
C GLU A 89 -0.31 13.58 7.29
N GLU A 90 -0.94 14.36 6.40
CA GLU A 90 -2.37 14.29 6.18
C GLU A 90 -2.67 13.78 4.76
N PRO A 91 -3.58 12.81 4.61
CA PRO A 91 -4.08 12.43 3.30
C PRO A 91 -5.03 13.52 2.71
N PRO A 92 -5.26 13.56 1.38
CA PRO A 92 -4.71 12.66 0.37
C PRO A 92 -3.21 12.88 0.17
N LEU A 93 -2.48 11.78 0.09
CA LEU A 93 -1.04 11.77 -0.10
C LEU A 93 -0.64 10.77 -1.18
N MET A 94 0.14 11.20 -2.16
CA MET A 94 0.82 10.31 -3.10
C MET A 94 2.32 10.31 -2.84
N ILE A 95 2.88 9.13 -2.70
CA ILE A 95 4.31 8.88 -2.52
C ILE A 95 4.79 8.08 -3.72
N ILE A 96 5.89 8.51 -4.34
CA ILE A 96 6.49 7.86 -5.50
C ILE A 96 7.90 7.43 -5.13
N LEU A 97 8.17 6.13 -5.26
CA LEU A 97 9.44 5.50 -4.93
C LEU A 97 10.07 4.86 -6.17
N ASP A 98 11.40 4.86 -6.23
CA ASP A 98 12.17 4.14 -7.26
C ASP A 98 12.31 2.63 -6.94
N ALA A 99 13.05 1.90 -7.78
CA ALA A 99 13.35 0.47 -7.64
C ALA A 99 14.19 0.12 -6.39
N HIS A 100 14.72 1.11 -5.68
CA HIS A 100 15.48 0.95 -4.45
C HIS A 100 14.69 1.39 -3.21
N GLY A 101 13.47 1.88 -3.40
CA GLY A 101 12.65 2.45 -2.32
C GLY A 101 13.04 3.87 -1.95
N ASN A 102 13.88 4.56 -2.73
CA ASN A 102 14.17 5.97 -2.51
C ASN A 102 12.98 6.82 -2.92
N LEU A 103 12.74 7.89 -2.16
CA LEU A 103 11.70 8.85 -2.48
C LEU A 103 12.08 9.66 -3.72
N LEU A 104 11.30 9.50 -4.80
CA LEU A 104 11.40 10.36 -5.98
C LEU A 104 10.58 11.63 -5.80
N ASN A 105 9.33 11.47 -5.34
CA ASN A 105 8.45 12.62 -5.14
C ASN A 105 7.30 12.32 -4.19
N LYS A 106 6.71 13.40 -3.68
CA LYS A 106 5.62 13.34 -2.72
C LYS A 106 4.65 14.50 -2.93
N PHE A 107 3.36 14.18 -3.05
CA PHE A 107 2.30 15.14 -3.28
C PHE A 107 1.28 15.08 -2.15
N SER A 108 1.00 16.23 -1.55
CA SER A 108 -0.05 16.40 -0.54
C SER A 108 -0.99 17.52 -0.98
N LYS A 109 -2.31 17.29 -0.84
CA LYS A 109 -3.40 18.24 -1.19
C LYS A 109 -3.51 18.64 -2.67
N THR A 110 -2.40 18.81 -3.38
CA THR A 110 -2.30 19.21 -4.78
C THR A 110 -1.27 18.37 -5.51
N ILE A 111 -1.38 18.30 -6.85
CA ILE A 111 -0.45 17.58 -7.71
C ILE A 111 0.09 18.57 -8.75
N ASP A 112 1.42 18.69 -8.79
CA ASP A 112 2.11 19.31 -9.92
C ASP A 112 2.25 18.25 -11.02
N GLU A 113 1.51 18.41 -12.12
CA GLU A 113 1.51 17.44 -13.22
C GLU A 113 2.90 17.29 -13.86
N ARG A 114 3.72 18.34 -13.91
CA ARG A 114 5.06 18.27 -14.49
C ARG A 114 5.96 17.39 -13.64
N LEU A 115 5.99 17.63 -12.33
CA LEU A 115 6.78 16.81 -11.39
C LEU A 115 6.29 15.36 -11.35
N LEU A 116 4.98 15.15 -11.45
CA LEU A 116 4.41 13.80 -11.53
C LEU A 116 4.93 13.06 -12.76
N MET A 117 4.88 13.70 -13.94
CA MET A 117 5.37 13.11 -15.19
C MET A 117 6.88 12.88 -15.19
N GLU A 118 7.68 13.81 -14.64
CA GLU A 118 9.13 13.62 -14.47
C GLU A 118 9.44 12.39 -13.60
N SER A 119 8.65 12.17 -12.54
CA SER A 119 8.81 11.02 -11.64
C SER A 119 8.40 9.70 -12.30
N VAL A 120 7.31 9.71 -13.08
CA VAL A 120 6.87 8.56 -13.87
C VAL A 120 7.91 8.20 -14.94
N TYR A 121 8.42 9.21 -15.65
CA TYR A 121 9.48 9.03 -16.64
C TYR A 121 10.72 8.41 -15.99
N ALA A 122 11.15 8.91 -14.84
CA ALA A 122 12.28 8.35 -14.10
C ALA A 122 12.11 6.85 -13.81
N ILE A 123 10.93 6.40 -13.34
CA ILE A 123 10.62 4.98 -13.12
C ILE A 123 10.63 4.18 -14.43
N VAL A 124 10.10 4.77 -15.50
CA VAL A 124 9.92 4.07 -16.77
C VAL A 124 11.23 3.88 -17.52
N THR A 125 12.15 4.86 -17.45
CA THR A 125 13.38 4.86 -18.25
C THR A 125 14.62 4.35 -17.52
N HIS A 126 14.69 4.48 -16.20
CA HIS A 126 15.82 3.91 -15.46
C HIS A 126 15.70 2.38 -15.44
N SER A 127 16.61 1.74 -16.16
CA SER A 127 16.73 0.29 -16.29
C SER A 127 17.92 -0.14 -15.43
N HIS A 128 17.70 -1.12 -14.55
CA HIS A 128 18.75 -2.05 -14.17
C HIS A 128 19.05 -2.96 -15.37
#